data_AF-A0A7J8CXT9-F1
#
_entry.id   AF-A0A7J8CXT9-F1
#
_cell.length_a   1.000
_cell.length_b   1.000
_cell.length_c   1.000
_cell.angle_alpha   90.00
_cell.angle_beta   90.00
_cell.angle_gamma   90.00
#
_symmetry.space_group_name_H-M   'P 1'
#
loop_
_entity.id
_entity.type
_entity.pdbx_description
1 polymer ?
#
loop_
_entity_poly.entity_id
_entity_poly.type
_entity_poly.pdbx_seq_one_letter_code
_entity_poly.pdbx_strand_id
1 'polypeptide(L)'
;MSCITLGSSQHTTSRILFGQRPYWWVLDTDYYSNTSAPLIKQFPVTCETGPGIAVAETFHHIRSIYNASLKKYFLITFFLFSFAIGFYLLLKGLGVDLLWTLEKAKRWCERPEWVHIDTTPFASLLKNLGTLFGLGLALNSSMYRESCKGRLNKSFPFRLSCIVTSLVLLHIFDSLKPPSQTELIFYVLSFCKSAAVPLASVSLIPYCLAWLLGQPHKKSL
;
A
#
# COMPACT_ATOMS: atom_id res chain seq x y z
N MET A 1 9.67 7.61 0.69
CA MET A 1 10.17 6.52 1.56
C MET A 1 11.68 6.60 1.49
N SER A 2 12.33 7.11 2.55
CA SER A 2 13.68 7.68 2.46
C SER A 2 14.73 6.75 3.09
N CYS A 3 15.79 6.43 2.35
CA CYS A 3 16.93 5.67 2.86
C CYS A 3 17.97 6.59 3.52
N ILE A 4 18.56 6.07 4.60
CA ILE A 4 19.55 6.71 5.47
C ILE A 4 20.95 6.61 4.84
N THR A 5 21.69 7.72 4.74
CA THR A 5 23.12 7.74 4.35
C THR A 5 23.92 8.70 5.25
N LEU A 6 25.17 8.34 5.52
CA LEU A 6 26.10 9.12 6.35
C LEU A 6 26.74 10.27 5.55
N GLY A 7 26.62 11.49 6.05
CA GLY A 7 27.23 12.67 5.43
C GLY A 7 28.54 13.06 6.10
N SER A 8 29.69 12.56 5.62
CA SER A 8 30.98 13.25 5.79
C SER A 8 31.99 12.85 4.71
N SER A 9 32.94 13.74 4.45
CA SER A 9 33.79 13.87 3.26
C SER A 9 34.89 12.80 3.07
N GLN A 10 34.77 11.61 3.67
CA GLN A 10 35.73 10.52 3.45
C GLN A 10 35.02 9.20 3.16
N HIS A 11 35.64 8.38 2.30
CA HIS A 11 35.29 6.98 1.98
C HIS A 11 34.37 6.71 0.78
N THR A 12 34.91 6.92 -0.41
CA THR A 12 34.51 6.20 -1.64
C THR A 12 34.62 4.67 -1.48
N THR A 13 35.50 4.18 -0.59
CA THR A 13 35.79 2.75 -0.38
C THR A 13 34.72 2.01 0.44
N SER A 14 33.99 2.70 1.32
CA SER A 14 32.93 2.09 2.15
C SER A 14 31.63 1.84 1.39
N ARG A 15 31.43 2.53 0.26
CA ARG A 15 30.25 2.38 -0.61
C ARG A 15 30.12 1.00 -1.27
N ILE A 16 31.24 0.29 -1.48
CA ILE A 16 31.25 -0.98 -2.22
C ILE A 16 30.94 -2.17 -1.30
N LEU A 17 31.35 -2.12 -0.03
CA LEU A 17 31.25 -3.27 0.88
C LEU A 17 29.93 -3.39 1.63
N PHE A 18 29.21 -2.29 1.88
CA PHE A 18 28.05 -2.32 2.79
C PHE A 18 26.68 -2.10 2.14
N GLY A 19 26.64 -1.75 0.85
CA GLY A 19 25.38 -1.49 0.15
C GLY A 19 24.51 -0.44 0.85
N GLN A 20 23.29 -0.21 0.34
CA GLN A 20 22.30 0.67 0.97
C GLN A 20 21.68 0.02 2.22
N ARG A 21 22.50 -0.39 3.19
CA ARG A 21 22.04 -0.90 4.48
C ARG A 21 22.12 0.19 5.54
N PRO A 22 21.14 0.22 6.43
CA PRO A 22 20.85 1.38 7.26
C PRO A 22 21.86 1.54 8.41
N TYR A 23 22.41 2.75 8.50
CA TYR A 23 23.59 3.09 9.30
C TYR A 23 23.29 3.41 10.78
N TRP A 24 22.13 3.02 11.30
CA TRP A 24 21.75 3.29 12.71
C TRP A 24 22.74 2.70 13.72
N TRP A 25 23.47 1.64 13.34
CA TRP A 25 24.45 0.98 14.21
C TRP A 25 25.64 1.90 14.52
N VAL A 26 25.93 2.90 13.70
CA VAL A 26 27.03 3.86 13.92
C VAL A 26 26.86 4.65 15.22
N LEU A 27 25.63 4.83 15.69
CA LEU A 27 25.31 5.51 16.95
C LEU A 27 25.25 4.55 18.15
N ASP A 28 25.31 3.24 17.90
CA ASP A 28 25.22 2.16 18.90
C ASP A 28 26.60 1.51 19.15
N THR A 29 27.64 1.90 18.40
CA THR A 29 29.01 1.40 18.56
C THR A 29 29.87 2.36 19.38
N ASP A 30 30.67 1.83 20.31
CA ASP A 30 31.70 2.59 21.05
C ASP A 30 32.88 3.04 20.18
N TYR A 31 32.91 2.64 18.91
CA TYR A 31 33.96 2.95 17.94
C TYR A 31 34.17 4.46 17.75
N TYR A 32 33.10 5.25 17.85
CA TYR A 32 33.16 6.71 17.76
C TYR A 32 33.17 7.40 19.14
N SER A 33 33.41 6.70 20.25
CA SER A 33 33.39 7.30 21.60
C SER A 33 34.32 8.52 21.77
N ASN A 34 35.44 8.56 21.05
CA ASN A 34 36.44 9.65 21.10
C ASN A 34 36.30 10.71 19.98
N THR A 35 35.28 10.62 19.12
CA THR A 35 35.05 11.53 17.98
C THR A 35 33.55 11.79 17.78
N SER A 36 33.15 12.97 17.30
CA SER A 36 31.72 13.25 17.07
C SER A 36 31.12 12.27 16.04
N ALA A 37 30.11 11.50 16.44
CA ALA A 37 29.44 10.55 15.57
C ALA A 37 28.80 11.29 14.37
N PRO A 38 28.93 10.74 13.14
CA PRO A 38 28.43 11.39 11.93
C PRO A 38 26.90 11.42 11.85
N LEU A 39 26.35 12.56 11.44
CA LEU A 39 24.89 12.78 11.31
C LEU A 39 24.32 11.98 10.13
N ILE A 40 23.23 11.25 10.39
CA ILE A 40 22.52 10.44 9.40
C ILE A 40 21.52 11.32 8.62
N LYS A 41 21.67 11.40 7.29
CA LYS A 41 20.78 12.16 6.40
C LYS A 41 19.96 11.24 5.49
N GLN A 42 18.70 11.61 5.24
CA GLN A 42 17.79 10.89 4.33
C GLN A 42 17.69 11.59 2.97
N PHE A 43 17.74 10.83 1.87
CA PHE A 43 17.55 11.34 0.50
C PHE A 43 16.33 10.68 -0.19
N PRO A 44 15.63 11.39 -1.10
CA PRO A 44 14.39 10.93 -1.74
C PRO A 44 14.60 9.88 -2.86
N VAL A 45 15.84 9.53 -3.20
CA VAL A 45 16.16 8.71 -4.39
C VAL A 45 16.18 7.21 -4.07
N THR A 46 15.00 6.62 -3.96
CA THR A 46 14.69 5.24 -4.39
C THR A 46 13.21 4.97 -4.20
N CYS A 47 12.40 5.43 -5.17
CA CYS A 47 11.02 4.98 -5.31
C CYS A 47 10.82 4.59 -6.78
N GLU A 48 11.59 3.58 -7.22
CA GLU A 48 11.42 2.99 -8.54
C GLU A 48 10.04 2.35 -8.61
N THR A 49 9.19 2.91 -9.47
CA THR A 49 7.86 2.44 -9.89
C THR A 49 7.89 1.09 -10.64
N GLY A 50 9.04 0.41 -10.66
CA GLY A 50 9.31 -0.80 -11.45
C GLY A 50 8.51 -2.05 -11.05
N PRO A 51 8.39 -2.43 -9.76
CA PRO A 51 7.71 -3.68 -9.39
C PRO A 51 6.21 -3.67 -9.71
N GLY A 52 5.56 -2.51 -9.59
CA GLY A 52 4.11 -2.38 -9.80
C GLY A 52 3.69 -2.63 -11.25
N ILE A 53 4.52 -2.22 -12.21
CA ILE A 53 4.26 -2.41 -13.64
C ILE A 53 4.42 -3.89 -14.01
N ALA A 54 5.47 -4.57 -13.51
CA ALA A 54 5.69 -5.99 -13.77
C ALA A 54 4.54 -6.87 -13.22
N VAL A 55 4.03 -6.51 -12.04
CA VAL A 55 2.87 -7.17 -11.43
C VAL A 55 1.62 -6.94 -12.29
N ALA A 56 1.38 -5.72 -12.76
CA ALA A 56 0.24 -5.40 -13.64
C ALA A 56 0.30 -6.15 -14.99
N GLU A 57 1.48 -6.26 -15.62
CA GLU A 57 1.64 -7.04 -16.84
C GLU A 57 1.43 -8.55 -16.62
N THR A 58 1.93 -9.08 -15.50
CA THR A 58 1.71 -10.48 -15.13
C THR A 58 0.22 -10.76 -14.93
N PHE A 59 -0.51 -9.81 -14.33
CA PHE A 59 -1.96 -9.91 -14.16
C PHE A 59 -2.73 -9.88 -15.48
N HIS A 60 -2.25 -9.17 -16.50
CA HIS A 60 -2.86 -9.19 -17.83
C HIS A 60 -2.80 -10.58 -18.46
N HIS A 61 -1.74 -11.34 -18.19
CA HIS A 61 -1.58 -12.68 -18.76
C HIS A 61 -2.42 -13.76 -18.06
N ILE A 62 -2.80 -13.54 -16.79
CA ILE A 62 -3.51 -14.53 -15.97
C ILE A 62 -5.02 -14.24 -15.96
N ARG A 63 -5.71 -14.65 -17.02
CA ARG A 63 -7.18 -14.50 -17.15
C ARG A 63 -7.98 -15.28 -16.08
N SER A 64 -7.34 -16.26 -15.43
CA SER A 64 -7.91 -17.09 -14.37
C SER A 64 -8.40 -16.28 -13.16
N ILE A 65 -7.82 -15.10 -12.92
CA ILE A 65 -8.15 -14.26 -11.76
C ILE A 65 -9.56 -13.68 -11.88
N TYR A 66 -9.96 -13.22 -13.05
CA TYR A 66 -11.30 -12.66 -13.28
C TYR A 66 -12.43 -13.70 -13.22
N ASN A 67 -12.11 -14.98 -13.45
CA ASN A 67 -13.06 -16.09 -13.37
C ASN A 67 -13.02 -16.85 -12.03
N ALA A 68 -12.17 -16.43 -11.09
CA ALA A 68 -12.05 -17.08 -9.79
C ALA A 68 -13.28 -16.80 -8.91
N SER A 69 -13.79 -17.85 -8.24
CA SER A 69 -14.88 -17.71 -7.27
C SER A 69 -14.44 -16.86 -6.07
N LEU A 70 -15.38 -16.09 -5.49
CA LEU A 70 -15.16 -15.31 -4.26
C LEU A 70 -14.59 -16.15 -3.11
N LYS A 71 -14.92 -17.46 -3.04
CA LYS A 71 -14.32 -18.38 -2.05
C LYS A 71 -12.80 -18.47 -2.17
N LYS A 72 -12.24 -18.42 -3.38
CA LYS A 72 -10.78 -18.44 -3.61
C LYS A 72 -10.13 -17.16 -3.13
N TYR A 73 -10.74 -16.00 -3.40
CA TYR A 73 -10.26 -14.71 -2.89
C TYR A 73 -10.23 -14.67 -1.36
N PHE A 74 -11.31 -15.12 -0.72
CA PHE A 74 -11.36 -15.24 0.75
C PHE A 74 -10.29 -16.20 1.28
N LEU A 75 -10.17 -17.39 0.69
CA LEU A 75 -9.22 -18.41 1.13
C LEU A 75 -7.75 -17.93 0.99
N ILE A 76 -7.40 -17.35 -0.15
CA ILE A 76 -6.05 -16.82 -0.39
C ILE A 76 -5.75 -15.67 0.56
N THR A 77 -6.69 -14.73 0.73
CA THR A 77 -6.52 -13.60 1.65
C THR A 77 -6.31 -14.09 3.08
N PHE A 78 -7.14 -15.04 3.55
CA PHE A 78 -7.03 -15.62 4.88
C PHE A 78 -5.72 -16.40 5.08
N PHE A 79 -5.32 -17.20 4.10
CA PHE A 79 -4.08 -17.97 4.14
C PHE A 79 -2.86 -17.05 4.20
N LEU A 80 -2.78 -16.05 3.33
CA LEU A 80 -1.68 -15.09 3.33
C LEU A 80 -1.63 -14.26 4.60
N PHE A 81 -2.79 -13.87 5.15
CA PHE A 81 -2.86 -13.13 6.40
C PHE A 81 -2.39 -13.98 7.59
N SER A 82 -2.84 -15.24 7.65
CA SER A 82 -2.43 -16.20 8.69
C SER A 82 -0.93 -16.51 8.59
N PHE A 83 -0.41 -16.68 7.37
CA PHE A 83 1.01 -16.88 7.12
C PHE A 83 1.83 -15.65 7.56
N ALA A 84 1.37 -14.44 7.25
CA ALA A 84 2.03 -13.20 7.66
C ALA A 84 2.09 -13.04 9.19
N ILE A 85 0.98 -13.30 9.89
CA ILE A 85 0.92 -13.28 11.35
C ILE A 85 1.81 -14.38 11.93
N GLY A 86 1.73 -15.60 11.39
CA GLY A 86 2.56 -16.72 11.84
C GLY A 86 4.04 -16.43 11.69
N PHE A 87 4.46 -15.87 10.55
CA PHE A 87 5.84 -15.46 10.33
C PHE A 87 6.30 -14.34 11.27
N TYR A 88 5.43 -13.35 11.52
CA TYR A 88 5.70 -12.28 12.49
C TYR A 88 5.90 -12.85 13.91
N LEU A 89 5.00 -13.73 14.36
CA LEU A 89 5.09 -14.36 15.68
C LEU A 89 6.32 -15.28 15.79
N LEU A 90 6.67 -15.99 14.71
CA LEU A 90 7.88 -16.81 14.65
C LEU A 90 9.14 -15.97 14.80
N LEU A 91 9.27 -14.88 14.03
CA LEU A 91 10.42 -13.96 14.14
C LEU A 91 10.50 -13.34 15.55
N LYS A 92 9.35 -12.96 16.12
CA LYS A 92 9.27 -12.48 17.50
C LYS A 92 9.74 -13.54 18.50
N GLY A 93 9.36 -14.80 18.30
CA GLY A 93 9.81 -15.93 19.13
C GLY A 93 11.31 -16.23 19.00
N LEU A 94 11.92 -15.94 17.85
CA LEU A 94 13.36 -16.04 17.61
C LEU A 94 14.15 -14.81 18.12
N GLY A 95 13.50 -13.87 18.81
CA GLY A 95 14.12 -12.65 19.36
C GLY A 95 14.37 -11.55 18.33
N VAL A 96 13.76 -11.64 17.14
CA VAL A 96 13.86 -10.62 16.08
C VAL A 96 12.57 -9.82 16.04
N ASP A 97 12.51 -8.74 16.80
CA ASP A 97 11.36 -7.82 16.79
C ASP A 97 11.38 -6.93 15.54
N LEU A 98 10.41 -7.11 14.64
CA LEU A 98 10.30 -6.30 13.42
C LEU A 98 10.05 -4.82 13.75
N LEU A 99 9.34 -4.53 14.84
CA LEU A 99 9.05 -3.17 15.31
C LEU A 99 10.26 -2.50 15.98
N TRP A 100 11.25 -3.26 16.47
CA TRP A 100 12.44 -2.70 17.11
C TRP A 100 13.25 -1.82 16.16
N THR A 101 13.30 -2.18 14.88
CA THR A 101 13.94 -1.36 13.84
C THR A 101 13.23 -0.01 13.65
N LEU A 102 11.91 0.03 13.83
CA LEU A 102 11.12 1.26 13.76
C LEU A 102 11.35 2.15 14.99
N GLU A 103 11.43 1.56 16.18
CA GLU A 103 11.77 2.28 17.41
C GLU A 103 13.17 2.91 17.33
N LYS A 104 14.16 2.16 16.84
CA LYS A 104 15.51 2.69 16.61
C LYS A 104 15.52 3.81 15.56
N ALA A 105 14.77 3.65 14.47
CA ALA A 105 14.66 4.69 13.46
C ALA A 105 14.05 5.98 14.04
N LYS A 106 12.98 5.89 14.85
CA LYS A 106 12.39 7.05 15.53
C LYS A 106 13.34 7.69 16.55
N ARG A 107 14.19 6.91 17.21
CA ARG A 107 15.10 7.42 18.25
C ARG A 107 16.28 8.21 17.68
N TRP A 108 16.79 7.80 16.52
CA TRP A 108 18.07 8.29 15.99
C TRP A 108 17.95 9.13 14.71
N CYS A 109 16.78 9.23 14.09
CA CYS A 109 16.58 10.12 12.94
C CYS A 109 16.48 11.58 13.38
N GLU A 110 17.11 12.48 12.61
CA GLU A 110 17.06 13.93 12.80
C GLU A 110 15.61 14.48 12.80
N ARG A 111 14.72 13.84 12.02
CA ARG A 111 13.29 14.15 11.94
C ARG A 111 12.46 12.89 12.22
N PRO A 112 12.17 12.57 13.50
CA PRO A 112 11.42 11.38 13.86
C PRO A 112 10.00 11.37 13.28
N GLU A 113 9.45 12.54 12.97
CA GLU A 113 8.17 12.71 12.30
C GLU A 113 8.13 12.11 10.90
N TRP A 114 9.27 11.94 10.22
CA TRP A 114 9.34 11.32 8.89
C TRP A 114 9.37 9.79 8.93
N VAL A 115 9.48 9.20 10.12
CA VAL A 115 9.48 7.74 10.31
C VAL A 115 8.04 7.28 10.50
N HIS A 116 7.40 6.96 9.39
CA HIS A 116 6.01 6.51 9.38
C HIS A 116 5.91 4.98 9.47
N ILE A 117 4.88 4.47 10.14
CA ILE A 117 4.64 3.02 10.28
C ILE A 117 4.06 2.39 9.00
N ASP A 118 3.53 3.22 8.11
CA ASP A 118 2.90 2.84 6.84
C ASP A 118 3.89 2.34 5.78
N THR A 119 5.18 2.65 5.98
CA THR A 119 6.33 2.20 5.18
C THR A 119 6.87 0.85 5.65
N THR A 120 6.29 0.23 6.68
CA THR A 120 6.75 -1.10 7.12
C THR A 120 6.35 -2.18 6.09
N PRO A 121 7.15 -3.24 5.92
CA PRO A 121 6.81 -4.35 5.03
C PRO A 121 5.46 -4.99 5.36
N PHE A 122 5.14 -5.08 6.66
CA PHE A 122 3.86 -5.61 7.14
C PHE A 122 2.68 -4.71 6.76
N ALA A 123 2.81 -3.38 6.90
CA ALA A 123 1.78 -2.44 6.43
C ALA A 123 1.56 -2.54 4.92
N SER A 124 2.64 -2.70 4.12
CA SER A 124 2.52 -2.89 2.67
C SER A 124 1.81 -4.20 2.32
N LEU A 125 2.13 -5.29 3.01
CA LEU A 125 1.47 -6.59 2.81
C LEU A 125 -0.03 -6.50 3.11
N LEU A 126 -0.40 -5.85 4.21
CA LEU A 126 -1.79 -5.60 4.57
C LEU A 126 -2.55 -4.79 3.52
N LYS A 127 -1.93 -3.74 2.97
CA LYS A 127 -2.52 -2.94 1.88
C LYS A 127 -2.75 -3.79 0.61
N ASN A 128 -1.80 -4.67 0.27
CA ASN A 128 -1.92 -5.59 -0.87
C ASN A 128 -3.04 -6.62 -0.66
N LEU A 129 -3.13 -7.21 0.54
CA LEU A 129 -4.21 -8.13 0.90
C LEU A 129 -5.57 -7.45 0.87
N GLY A 130 -5.67 -6.22 1.38
CA GLY A 130 -6.87 -5.40 1.29
C GLY A 130 -7.29 -5.17 -0.16
N THR A 131 -6.33 -4.80 -1.01
CA THR A 131 -6.59 -4.58 -2.45
C THR A 131 -7.09 -5.84 -3.15
N LEU A 132 -6.45 -6.99 -2.91
CA LEU A 132 -6.87 -8.28 -3.46
C LEU A 132 -8.28 -8.66 -3.01
N PHE A 133 -8.56 -8.47 -1.73
CA PHE A 133 -9.86 -8.74 -1.13
C PHE A 133 -10.95 -7.84 -1.72
N GLY A 134 -10.69 -6.52 -1.77
CA GLY A 134 -11.61 -5.54 -2.33
C GLY A 134 -11.90 -5.76 -3.81
N LEU A 135 -10.89 -6.15 -4.60
CA LEU A 135 -11.06 -6.53 -6.00
C LEU A 135 -11.92 -7.79 -6.15
N GLY A 136 -11.69 -8.81 -5.30
CA GLY A 136 -12.51 -10.02 -5.27
C GLY A 136 -13.99 -9.74 -4.96
N LEU A 137 -14.26 -8.82 -4.02
CA LEU A 137 -15.61 -8.33 -3.76
C LEU A 137 -16.19 -7.56 -4.95
N ALA A 138 -15.39 -6.67 -5.56
CA ALA A 138 -15.81 -5.85 -6.68
C ALA A 138 -16.26 -6.72 -7.86
N LEU A 139 -15.42 -7.65 -8.31
CA LEU A 139 -15.66 -8.48 -9.50
C LEU A 139 -16.84 -9.44 -9.33
N ASN A 140 -17.08 -9.92 -8.11
CA ASN A 140 -18.19 -10.84 -7.83
C ASN A 140 -19.49 -10.12 -7.43
N SER A 141 -19.47 -8.80 -7.26
CA SER A 141 -20.67 -8.02 -6.93
C SER A 141 -21.64 -7.95 -8.12
N SER A 142 -22.94 -7.94 -7.82
CA SER A 142 -23.99 -7.73 -8.84
C SER A 142 -23.83 -6.38 -9.56
N MET A 143 -23.39 -5.36 -8.82
CA MET A 143 -23.11 -4.00 -9.30
C MET A 143 -22.12 -3.98 -10.46
N TYR A 144 -20.99 -4.69 -10.35
CA TYR A 144 -20.00 -4.79 -11.43
C TYR A 144 -20.61 -5.43 -12.69
N ARG A 145 -21.35 -6.54 -12.50
CA ARG A 145 -21.97 -7.28 -13.60
C ARG A 145 -23.04 -6.48 -14.31
N GLU A 146 -23.77 -5.63 -13.58
CA GLU A 146 -24.78 -4.73 -14.14
C GLU A 146 -24.13 -3.56 -14.88
N SER A 147 -23.10 -2.94 -14.31
CA SER A 147 -22.35 -1.87 -14.96
C SER A 147 -21.67 -2.31 -16.27
N CYS A 148 -21.33 -3.59 -16.40
CA CYS A 148 -20.76 -4.16 -17.64
C CYS A 148 -21.76 -4.33 -18.79
N LYS A 149 -23.07 -4.44 -18.50
CA LYS A 149 -24.11 -4.72 -19.53
C LYS A 149 -24.53 -3.49 -20.33
N GLY A 150 -24.33 -2.28 -19.80
CA GLY A 150 -24.81 -1.04 -20.43
C GLY A 150 -23.99 -0.61 -21.65
N ARG A 151 -24.67 -0.19 -22.73
CA ARG A 151 -24.03 0.49 -23.88
C ARG A 151 -23.32 1.78 -23.47
N LEU A 152 -23.75 2.41 -22.37
CA LEU A 152 -23.17 3.62 -21.79
C LEU A 152 -21.70 3.44 -21.39
N ASN A 153 -21.29 2.25 -20.95
CA ASN A 153 -19.90 1.94 -20.56
C ASN A 153 -18.89 2.00 -21.72
N LYS A 154 -19.39 1.92 -22.97
CA LYS A 154 -18.56 2.10 -24.17
C LYS A 154 -18.32 3.56 -24.51
N SER A 155 -19.11 4.48 -23.93
CA SER A 155 -19.03 5.91 -24.20
C SER A 155 -17.78 6.51 -23.56
N PHE A 156 -17.01 7.27 -24.35
CA PHE A 156 -15.83 7.99 -23.87
C PHE A 156 -16.13 8.93 -22.67
N PRO A 157 -17.17 9.80 -22.69
CA PRO A 157 -17.48 10.68 -21.55
C PRO A 157 -17.82 9.91 -20.28
N PHE A 158 -18.45 8.73 -20.38
CA PHE A 158 -18.72 7.88 -19.23
C PHE A 158 -17.42 7.38 -18.59
N ARG A 159 -16.47 6.88 -19.41
CA ARG A 159 -15.17 6.41 -18.93
C ARG A 159 -14.36 7.53 -18.29
N LEU A 160 -14.35 8.71 -18.91
CA LEU A 160 -13.67 9.87 -18.37
C LEU A 160 -14.27 10.27 -17.02
N SER A 161 -15.60 10.27 -16.90
CA SER A 161 -16.30 10.53 -15.64
C SER A 161 -15.94 9.50 -14.54
N CYS A 162 -15.88 8.21 -14.88
CA CYS A 162 -15.42 7.17 -13.94
C CYS A 162 -13.98 7.39 -13.47
N ILE A 163 -13.06 7.76 -14.38
CA ILE A 163 -11.66 8.03 -14.05
C ILE A 163 -11.56 9.24 -13.13
N VAL A 164 -12.20 10.35 -13.48
CA VAL A 164 -12.19 11.58 -12.67
C VAL A 164 -12.79 11.33 -11.29
N THR A 165 -13.95 10.66 -11.22
CA THR A 165 -14.60 10.34 -9.94
C THR A 165 -13.71 9.43 -9.09
N SER A 166 -13.04 8.44 -9.70
CA SER A 166 -12.11 7.56 -9.00
C SER A 166 -10.89 8.31 -8.48
N LEU A 167 -10.33 9.25 -9.26
CA LEU A 167 -9.20 10.07 -8.83
C LEU A 167 -9.58 11.00 -7.67
N VAL A 168 -10.75 11.64 -7.74
CA VAL A 168 -11.27 12.47 -6.63
C VAL A 168 -11.45 11.62 -5.37
N LEU A 169 -12.05 10.44 -5.51
CA LEU A 169 -12.22 9.52 -4.38
C LEU A 169 -10.86 9.11 -3.78
N LEU A 170 -9.87 8.81 -4.62
CA LEU A 170 -8.50 8.51 -4.18
C LEU A 170 -7.87 9.68 -3.42
N HIS A 171 -8.03 10.92 -3.91
CA HIS A 171 -7.55 12.11 -3.22
C HIS A 171 -8.22 12.32 -1.86
N ILE A 172 -9.53 12.08 -1.77
CA ILE A 172 -10.26 12.15 -0.49
C ILE A 172 -9.73 11.07 0.45
N PHE A 173 -9.58 9.84 -0.03
CA PHE A 173 -9.02 8.76 0.78
C PHE A 173 -7.62 9.11 1.28
N ASP A 174 -6.76 9.67 0.43
CA ASP A 174 -5.40 10.07 0.81
C ASP A 174 -5.38 11.17 1.89
N SER A 175 -6.33 12.10 1.81
CA SER A 175 -6.50 13.18 2.79
C SER A 175 -6.94 12.68 4.17
N LEU A 176 -7.61 11.52 4.24
CA LEU A 176 -8.01 10.88 5.49
C LEU A 176 -6.79 10.16 6.12
N LYS A 177 -6.08 10.88 7.00
CA LYS A 177 -5.04 10.28 7.85
C LYS A 177 -5.68 9.38 8.91
N PRO A 178 -5.37 8.06 8.96
CA PRO A 178 -5.89 7.19 10.00
C PRO A 178 -5.37 7.61 11.39
N PRO A 179 -6.20 7.56 12.45
CA PRO A 179 -5.75 7.82 13.82
C PRO A 179 -4.62 6.84 14.22
N SER A 180 -3.46 7.39 14.55
CA SER A 180 -2.21 6.66 14.79
C SER A 180 -1.95 6.29 16.26
N GLN A 181 -2.95 6.41 17.13
CA GLN A 181 -2.80 6.21 18.57
C GLN A 181 -2.79 4.72 18.98
N THR A 182 -3.16 3.81 18.08
CA THR A 182 -3.12 2.37 18.33
C THR A 182 -2.69 1.65 17.05
N GLU A 183 -1.59 0.90 17.13
CA GLU A 183 -0.99 0.24 15.96
C GLU A 183 -1.96 -0.72 15.25
N LEU A 184 -2.73 -1.50 16.01
CA LEU A 184 -3.77 -2.39 15.47
C LEU A 184 -4.86 -1.63 14.70
N ILE A 185 -5.33 -0.51 15.25
CA ILE A 185 -6.36 0.33 14.59
C ILE A 185 -5.79 0.87 13.28
N PHE A 186 -4.54 1.31 13.28
CA PHE A 186 -3.87 1.77 12.06
C PHE A 186 -3.81 0.67 10.99
N TYR A 187 -3.45 -0.56 11.36
CA TYR A 187 -3.38 -1.69 10.43
C TYR A 187 -4.76 -2.09 9.88
N VAL A 188 -5.78 -2.18 10.73
CA VAL A 188 -7.16 -2.49 10.32
C VAL A 188 -7.70 -1.41 9.39
N LEU A 189 -7.54 -0.14 9.76
CA LEU A 189 -7.99 0.97 8.91
C LEU A 189 -7.23 1.03 7.59
N SER A 190 -5.93 0.71 7.58
CA SER A 190 -5.13 0.61 6.35
C SER A 190 -5.64 -0.50 5.43
N PHE A 191 -5.98 -1.66 5.99
CA PHE A 191 -6.60 -2.76 5.24
C PHE A 191 -7.96 -2.34 4.68
N CYS A 192 -8.84 -1.79 5.52
CA CYS A 192 -10.17 -1.34 5.11
C CYS A 192 -10.11 -0.28 4.01
N LYS A 193 -9.24 0.73 4.16
CA LYS A 193 -9.00 1.76 3.14
C LYS A 193 -8.53 1.13 1.83
N SER A 194 -7.58 0.19 1.90
CA SER A 194 -7.04 -0.48 0.70
C SER A 194 -8.05 -1.41 0.02
N ALA A 195 -8.97 -2.02 0.77
CA ALA A 195 -10.06 -2.81 0.21
C ALA A 195 -11.19 -1.96 -0.38
N ALA A 196 -11.48 -0.81 0.24
CA ALA A 196 -12.52 0.10 -0.22
C ALA A 196 -12.18 0.72 -1.59
N VAL A 197 -10.91 1.01 -1.86
CA VAL A 197 -10.45 1.63 -3.12
C VAL A 197 -10.87 0.83 -4.37
N PRO A 198 -10.47 -0.44 -4.56
CA PRO A 198 -10.86 -1.22 -5.73
C PRO A 198 -12.35 -1.57 -5.74
N LEU A 199 -12.97 -1.75 -4.56
CA LEU A 199 -14.42 -1.95 -4.47
C LEU A 199 -15.19 -0.73 -5.01
N ALA A 200 -14.76 0.46 -4.64
CA ALA A 200 -15.38 1.69 -5.08
C ALA A 200 -15.08 1.98 -6.56
N SER A 201 -13.83 1.88 -7.00
CA SER A 201 -13.44 2.26 -8.36
C SER A 201 -13.92 1.29 -9.44
N VAL A 202 -13.93 -0.02 -9.15
CA VAL A 202 -14.28 -1.05 -10.15
C VAL A 202 -15.78 -1.35 -10.16
N SER A 203 -16.46 -1.23 -9.02
CA SER A 203 -17.87 -1.62 -8.88
C SER A 203 -18.80 -0.44 -8.56
N LEU A 204 -18.58 0.26 -7.44
CA LEU A 204 -19.52 1.27 -6.95
C LEU A 204 -19.64 2.49 -7.89
N ILE A 205 -18.51 3.08 -8.28
CA ILE A 205 -18.46 4.30 -9.11
C ILE A 205 -19.09 4.06 -10.49
N PRO A 206 -18.69 3.03 -11.25
CA PRO A 206 -19.32 2.75 -12.54
C PRO A 206 -20.82 2.48 -12.41
N TYR A 207 -21.24 1.74 -11.37
CA TYR A 207 -22.64 1.46 -11.10
C TYR A 207 -23.44 2.74 -10.80
N CYS A 208 -22.98 3.57 -9.86
CA CYS A 208 -23.65 4.81 -9.49
C CYS A 208 -23.71 5.79 -10.67
N LEU A 209 -22.62 5.94 -11.44
CA LEU A 209 -22.62 6.78 -12.63
C LEU A 209 -23.55 6.24 -13.72
N ALA A 210 -23.58 4.93 -13.93
CA ALA A 210 -24.49 4.31 -14.90
C ALA A 210 -25.95 4.48 -14.48
N TRP A 211 -26.24 4.42 -13.18
CA TRP A 211 -27.57 4.67 -12.65
C TRP A 211 -27.97 6.15 -12.77
N LEU A 212 -27.09 7.09 -12.41
CA LEU A 212 -27.34 8.53 -12.50
C LEU A 212 -27.52 9.02 -13.95
N LEU A 213 -26.64 8.57 -14.86
CA LEU A 213 -26.68 8.96 -16.27
C LEU A 213 -27.67 8.14 -17.09
N GLY A 214 -28.03 6.94 -16.61
CA GLY A 214 -29.00 6.03 -17.21
C GLY A 214 -30.45 6.31 -16.81
N GLN A 215 -30.73 7.43 -16.13
CA GLN A 215 -32.08 7.97 -15.91
C GLN A 215 -32.42 9.02 -16.99
N PRO A 216 -32.76 8.65 -18.25
CA PRO A 216 -33.48 9.57 -19.11
C PRO A 216 -34.94 9.59 -18.65
N HIS A 217 -35.35 10.69 -18.02
CA HIS A 217 -36.74 11.17 -18.04
C HIS A 217 -37.83 10.16 -17.63
N LYS A 218 -37.89 9.77 -16.34
CA LYS A 218 -39.15 9.32 -15.74
C LYS A 218 -39.87 10.50 -15.06
N LYS A 219 -40.21 11.52 -15.85
CA LYS A 219 -41.14 12.61 -15.49
C LYS A 219 -41.88 13.04 -16.78
N SER A 220 -43.18 13.31 -16.73
CA SER A 220 -44.07 13.69 -17.85
C SER A 220 -44.11 12.80 -19.09
N LEU A 221 -45.06 11.86 -19.14
CA LEU A 221 -46.42 12.12 -19.63
C LEU A 221 -47.37 11.08 -19.03
#